data_AF-A0A4S8MSI6-F1
#
_entry.id   AF-A0A4S8MSI6-F1
#
_cell.length_a   1.000
_cell.length_b   1.000
_cell.length_c   1.000
_cell.angle_alpha   90.00
_cell.angle_beta   90.00
_cell.angle_gamma   90.00
#
_symmetry.space_group_name_H-M   'P 1'
#
loop_
_entity.id
_entity.type
_entity.pdbx_description
1 polymer ?
#
loop_
_entity_poly.entity_id
_entity_poly.type
_entity_poly.pdbx_seq_one_letter_code
_entity_poly.pdbx_strand_id
1 'polypeptide(L)'
;MTLNNVGGNQNHDRRAWSRDTIHHDSRSFATINGGYTENDNRRMRRNIENVQTYHEYQGSHGNSARNNYSEETRVTTTSQLSPRSSSNRIALPDRPRENDNARVPYAIDHDSSQAAIRQEREAALQSLPQDFRSAFNACFIPAVIELTGTLRAWADPSTDQIRDVWHKTMPQDLWANLSDSRWGPTIYNATLASLDSWRNDFASAAIDAVRDDVNKVIQDRENPSSHIFRLREGDYRFRRYYFIDVSQDERGQPVRRGPFQSELISRTFSEHFKVLNSIQPEHRRSERATGAIVLSILAIERALSFYSSGTLEVPPGPENEFSRANWDDQTIMLQGRAHRIRTTSEIQSLFGRNRDGSERVSPERWDEIVEKAKHYASPSSQMHESVDEDEMDHDFTY
;
A
#
# COMPACT_ATOMS: atom_id res chain seq x y z
N MET A 1 22.19 -77.16 34.38
CA MET A 1 23.52 -77.60 33.93
C MET A 1 23.48 -77.79 32.43
N THR A 2 24.41 -77.13 31.73
CA THR A 2 25.09 -77.49 30.45
C THR A 2 24.22 -77.99 29.28
N LEU A 3 24.00 -77.20 28.22
CA LEU A 3 24.89 -76.77 27.11
C LEU A 3 25.18 -77.84 26.04
N ASN A 4 25.12 -77.37 24.78
CA ASN A 4 25.83 -77.79 23.55
C ASN A 4 25.12 -78.79 22.59
N ASN A 5 25.15 -78.65 21.25
CA ASN A 5 25.61 -77.62 20.30
C ASN A 5 25.22 -78.02 18.84
N VAL A 6 25.54 -77.16 17.86
CA VAL A 6 25.69 -77.35 16.39
C VAL A 6 24.38 -77.26 15.55
N GLY A 7 24.26 -76.51 14.45
CA GLY A 7 25.16 -75.61 13.71
C GLY A 7 24.59 -75.29 12.30
N GLY A 8 25.04 -74.19 11.69
CA GLY A 8 24.90 -73.83 10.26
C GLY A 8 23.58 -73.12 9.86
N ASN A 9 23.49 -72.25 8.85
CA ASN A 9 24.44 -71.61 7.94
C ASN A 9 23.64 -70.50 7.17
N GLN A 10 24.32 -69.41 6.78
CA GLN A 10 24.07 -68.59 5.56
C GLN A 10 22.68 -67.95 5.27
N ASN A 11 22.58 -66.60 5.27
CA ASN A 11 22.66 -65.75 4.05
C ASN A 11 22.20 -64.29 4.27
N HIS A 12 22.98 -63.41 3.64
CA HIS A 12 22.72 -62.06 3.08
C HIS A 12 21.34 -61.40 3.30
N ASP A 13 21.29 -60.16 3.81
CA ASP A 13 21.37 -58.99 2.93
C ASP A 13 21.48 -57.64 3.66
N ARG A 14 22.18 -56.72 2.97
CA ARG A 14 22.53 -55.36 3.38
C ARG A 14 21.37 -54.40 3.12
N ARG A 15 21.11 -53.45 4.03
CA ARG A 15 20.78 -52.07 3.64
C ARG A 15 21.37 -51.07 4.64
N ALA A 16 22.14 -50.16 4.08
CA ALA A 16 23.00 -49.20 4.73
C ALA A 16 22.22 -48.04 5.35
N TRP A 17 22.64 -47.63 6.54
CA TRP A 17 22.42 -46.30 7.09
C TRP A 17 23.50 -45.36 6.54
N SER A 18 23.10 -44.34 5.78
CA SER A 18 23.97 -43.21 5.46
C SER A 18 23.96 -42.24 6.64
N ARG A 19 25.15 -42.05 7.22
CA ARG A 19 25.45 -40.97 8.17
C ARG A 19 25.82 -39.75 7.34
N ASP A 20 25.00 -38.70 7.37
CA ASP A 20 25.43 -37.40 6.87
C ASP A 20 26.24 -36.70 7.95
N THR A 21 27.51 -36.50 7.60
CA THR A 21 28.55 -35.83 8.37
C THR A 21 28.29 -34.34 8.36
N ILE A 22 27.97 -33.75 9.51
CA ILE A 22 27.91 -32.29 9.69
C ILE A 22 29.36 -31.77 9.71
N HIS A 23 29.77 -31.08 8.65
CA HIS A 23 31.02 -30.33 8.63
C HIS A 23 30.85 -29.03 9.44
N HIS A 24 31.49 -28.96 10.60
CA HIS A 24 31.70 -27.72 11.32
C HIS A 24 32.90 -26.99 10.70
N ASP A 25 32.65 -25.96 9.88
CA ASP A 25 33.69 -25.03 9.43
C ASP A 25 33.90 -23.97 10.52
N SER A 26 34.81 -24.25 11.46
CA SER A 26 35.23 -23.31 12.49
C SER A 26 36.35 -22.43 11.93
N ARG A 27 36.03 -21.19 11.58
CA ARG A 27 37.03 -20.17 11.23
C ARG A 27 37.31 -19.29 12.44
N SER A 28 38.50 -19.39 12.99
CA SER A 28 39.03 -18.42 13.95
C SER A 28 39.61 -17.23 13.18
N PHE A 29 39.10 -16.03 13.40
CA PHE A 29 39.70 -14.81 12.87
C PHE A 29 40.75 -14.30 13.85
N ALA A 30 42.00 -14.22 13.38
CA ALA A 30 43.04 -13.48 14.07
C ALA A 30 42.74 -11.98 14.00
N THR A 31 43.06 -11.27 15.07
CA THR A 31 42.88 -9.82 15.23
C THR A 31 43.61 -9.07 14.12
N ILE A 32 42.86 -8.44 13.20
CA ILE A 32 43.42 -7.52 12.19
C ILE A 32 42.92 -6.11 12.52
N ASN A 33 43.85 -5.28 13.01
CA ASN A 33 43.68 -3.82 13.04
C ASN A 33 43.73 -3.30 11.60
N GLY A 34 42.55 -3.16 10.98
CA GLY A 34 42.39 -2.54 9.68
C GLY A 34 40.92 -2.34 9.40
N GLY A 35 40.47 -1.08 9.38
CA GLY A 35 39.08 -0.73 9.10
C GLY A 35 38.68 -1.22 7.72
N TYR A 36 37.75 -2.17 7.68
CA TYR A 36 37.12 -2.64 6.46
C TYR A 36 35.71 -2.04 6.40
N THR A 37 35.45 -1.15 5.44
CA THR A 37 34.08 -0.78 5.05
C THR A 37 33.63 -1.78 4.00
N GLU A 38 32.82 -2.76 4.43
CA GLU A 38 32.11 -3.65 3.52
C GLU A 38 30.90 -2.89 2.96
N ASN A 39 30.92 -2.57 1.66
CA ASN A 39 29.74 -2.10 0.94
C ASN A 39 28.83 -3.30 0.70
N ASP A 40 27.97 -3.59 1.67
CA ASP A 40 26.96 -4.62 1.58
C ASP A 40 25.80 -4.15 0.69
N ASN A 41 25.82 -4.53 -0.59
CA ASN A 41 24.74 -4.27 -1.56
C ASN A 41 23.58 -5.28 -1.47
N ARG A 42 23.41 -5.97 -0.33
CA ARG A 42 22.27 -6.87 -0.12
C ARG A 42 20.98 -6.08 0.07
N ARG A 43 20.25 -5.91 -1.04
CA ARG A 43 18.87 -5.42 -1.07
C ARG A 43 17.96 -6.42 -0.31
N MET A 44 17.48 -6.06 0.87
CA MET A 44 16.57 -6.91 1.65
C MET A 44 15.18 -6.84 1.03
N ARG A 45 14.82 -7.88 0.28
CA ARG A 45 13.57 -7.96 -0.46
C ARG A 45 12.44 -8.40 0.46
N ARG A 46 11.54 -7.49 0.81
CA ARG A 46 10.26 -7.82 1.47
C ARG A 46 9.20 -7.97 0.39
N ASN A 47 8.86 -9.22 0.11
CA ASN A 47 7.68 -9.57 -0.64
C ASN A 47 6.49 -9.46 0.35
N ILE A 48 5.37 -8.83 -0.03
CA ILE A 48 4.16 -8.78 0.83
C ILE A 48 3.67 -10.20 1.18
N GLU A 49 4.08 -11.17 0.38
CA GLU A 49 3.95 -12.59 0.64
C GLU A 49 5.34 -13.20 0.78
N ASN A 50 5.72 -13.59 2.01
CA ASN A 50 6.79 -14.56 2.18
C ASN A 50 6.45 -15.80 1.34
N VAL A 51 7.13 -15.99 0.21
CA VAL A 51 7.16 -17.25 -0.54
C VAL A 51 8.01 -18.21 0.27
N GLN A 52 7.49 -18.65 1.41
CA GLN A 52 7.78 -19.98 1.91
C GLN A 52 6.76 -20.89 1.25
N THR A 53 7.25 -21.61 0.26
CA THR A 53 6.75 -22.87 -0.29
C THR A 53 5.44 -23.35 0.34
N TYR A 54 4.30 -22.93 -0.23
CA TYR A 54 3.02 -23.57 0.04
C TYR A 54 3.10 -24.97 -0.58
N HIS A 55 3.42 -25.97 0.24
CA HIS A 55 3.19 -27.35 -0.15
C HIS A 55 1.69 -27.60 -0.05
N GLU A 56 1.03 -27.64 -1.21
CA GLU A 56 -0.32 -28.14 -1.35
C GLU A 56 -0.32 -29.61 -0.89
N TYR A 57 -0.77 -29.84 0.34
CA TYR A 57 -1.12 -31.16 0.82
C TYR A 57 -2.33 -31.62 0.01
N GLN A 58 -2.10 -32.43 -1.03
CA GLN A 58 -3.16 -33.21 -1.68
C GLN A 58 -3.60 -34.31 -0.70
N GLY A 59 -4.40 -33.90 0.29
CA GLY A 59 -5.16 -34.76 1.17
C GLY A 59 -6.55 -35.02 0.60
N SER A 60 -6.80 -36.28 0.31
CA SER A 60 -8.03 -36.85 -0.25
C SER A 60 -9.34 -36.40 0.44
N HIS A 61 -10.36 -36.14 -0.40
CA HIS A 61 -11.81 -36.14 -0.13
C HIS A 61 -12.40 -35.18 0.93
N GLY A 62 -13.22 -34.23 0.46
CA GLY A 62 -14.27 -33.59 1.26
C GLY A 62 -14.80 -32.26 0.69
N ASN A 63 -16.01 -32.29 0.14
CA ASN A 63 -16.83 -31.17 -0.37
C ASN A 63 -16.44 -29.73 0.03
N SER A 64 -15.97 -28.94 -0.95
CA SER A 64 -15.91 -27.48 -0.85
C SER A 64 -17.24 -26.86 -1.32
N ALA A 65 -18.00 -26.33 -0.36
CA ALA A 65 -19.17 -25.50 -0.62
C ALA A 65 -18.72 -24.10 -1.10
N ARG A 66 -19.28 -23.67 -2.22
CA ARG A 66 -19.22 -22.29 -2.72
C ARG A 66 -19.88 -21.35 -1.72
N ASN A 67 -19.13 -20.36 -1.22
CA ASN A 67 -19.69 -19.22 -0.52
C ASN A 67 -20.29 -18.25 -1.56
N ASN A 68 -21.60 -18.35 -1.76
CA ASN A 68 -22.39 -17.31 -2.40
C ASN A 68 -22.69 -16.23 -1.34
N TYR A 69 -22.41 -14.98 -1.68
CA TYR A 69 -23.04 -13.83 -1.03
C TYR A 69 -24.54 -13.88 -1.33
N SER A 70 -25.38 -13.87 -0.30
CA SER A 70 -26.82 -13.67 -0.41
C SER A 70 -27.18 -12.39 0.34
N GLU A 71 -27.46 -11.33 -0.40
CA GLU A 71 -28.26 -10.21 0.10
C GLU A 71 -29.72 -10.66 0.16
N GLU A 72 -30.35 -10.52 1.31
CA GLU A 72 -31.77 -10.76 1.49
C GLU A 72 -32.58 -9.65 0.81
N THR A 73 -33.22 -9.97 -0.30
CA THR A 73 -34.44 -9.30 -0.74
C THR A 73 -35.44 -10.37 -1.17
N ARG A 74 -36.49 -10.55 -0.35
CA ARG A 74 -37.62 -11.42 -0.64
C ARG A 74 -38.44 -10.85 -1.80
N VAL A 75 -38.49 -11.55 -2.94
CA VAL A 75 -39.59 -11.44 -3.90
C VAL A 75 -39.90 -12.84 -4.48
N THR A 76 -41.19 -13.14 -4.49
CA THR A 76 -41.86 -14.40 -4.79
C THR A 76 -41.61 -14.92 -6.21
N THR A 77 -41.40 -16.23 -6.31
CA THR A 77 -41.24 -17.03 -7.53
C THR A 77 -42.50 -17.07 -8.40
N THR A 78 -42.35 -16.97 -9.72
CA THR A 78 -43.26 -17.59 -10.69
C THR A 78 -42.44 -18.15 -11.85
N SER A 79 -42.47 -19.48 -11.99
CA SER A 79 -41.80 -20.24 -13.03
C SER A 79 -42.64 -20.24 -14.31
N GLN A 80 -42.04 -19.93 -15.46
CA GLN A 80 -42.49 -20.50 -16.74
C GLN A 80 -41.32 -20.83 -17.69
N LEU A 81 -41.39 -22.09 -18.12
CA LEU A 81 -40.75 -22.87 -19.17
C LEU A 81 -40.17 -22.16 -20.42
N SER A 82 -39.05 -22.70 -20.91
CA SER A 82 -38.42 -22.46 -22.22
C SER A 82 -39.33 -22.82 -23.42
N PRO A 83 -38.99 -22.38 -24.65
CA PRO A 83 -38.12 -23.23 -25.48
C PRO A 83 -37.12 -22.52 -26.42
N ARG A 84 -36.24 -23.39 -26.94
CA ARG A 84 -35.15 -23.29 -27.93
C ARG A 84 -35.39 -22.45 -29.20
N SER A 85 -34.25 -22.22 -29.89
CA SER A 85 -34.02 -21.84 -31.31
C SER A 85 -33.65 -20.35 -31.45
N SER A 86 -32.68 -19.90 -32.25
CA SER A 86 -32.02 -20.44 -33.44
C SER A 86 -30.70 -19.70 -33.68
N SER A 87 -29.84 -20.31 -34.49
CA SER A 87 -28.62 -19.78 -35.10
C SER A 87 -28.76 -18.37 -35.68
N ASN A 88 -27.73 -17.53 -35.52
CA ASN A 88 -27.21 -16.75 -36.63
C ASN A 88 -25.76 -16.32 -36.42
N ARG A 89 -24.92 -16.75 -37.36
CA ARG A 89 -23.58 -16.23 -37.64
C ARG A 89 -23.71 -14.80 -38.15
N ILE A 90 -23.00 -13.87 -37.53
CA ILE A 90 -22.59 -12.63 -38.21
C ILE A 90 -21.08 -12.50 -37.97
N ALA A 91 -20.35 -12.53 -39.08
CA ALA A 91 -18.92 -12.29 -39.16
C ALA A 91 -18.62 -10.83 -38.78
N LEU A 92 -17.65 -10.63 -37.90
CA LEU A 92 -17.01 -9.34 -37.66
C LEU A 92 -15.57 -9.40 -38.19
N PRO A 93 -15.09 -8.32 -38.82
CA PRO A 93 -13.82 -8.30 -39.52
C PRO A 93 -12.62 -8.23 -38.57
N ASP A 94 -11.50 -8.78 -39.07
CA ASP A 94 -10.19 -8.85 -38.45
C ASP A 94 -9.73 -7.51 -37.85
N ARG A 95 -9.44 -7.51 -36.54
CA ARG A 95 -8.65 -6.46 -35.90
C ARG A 95 -7.17 -6.68 -36.22
N PRO A 96 -6.42 -5.66 -36.69
CA PRO A 96 -4.98 -5.75 -36.78
C PRO A 96 -4.39 -5.94 -35.38
N ARG A 97 -3.55 -6.96 -35.22
CA ARG A 97 -2.66 -7.10 -34.07
C ARG A 97 -1.61 -5.99 -34.16
N GLU A 98 -1.73 -4.97 -33.32
CA GLU A 98 -0.62 -4.07 -33.03
C GLU A 98 0.47 -4.88 -32.31
N ASN A 99 1.64 -4.88 -32.94
CA ASN A 99 2.80 -5.66 -32.58
C ASN A 99 3.70 -4.75 -31.72
N ASP A 100 3.47 -4.73 -30.41
CA ASP A 100 4.28 -4.00 -29.41
C ASP A 100 5.64 -4.69 -29.18
N ASN A 101 6.42 -4.85 -30.24
CA ASN A 101 7.81 -5.29 -30.19
C ASN A 101 8.70 -4.29 -30.94
N ALA A 102 8.76 -3.07 -30.41
CA ALA A 102 9.84 -2.14 -30.71
C ALA A 102 10.56 -1.79 -29.40
N ARG A 103 11.54 -2.63 -29.05
CA ARG A 103 12.58 -2.29 -28.07
C ARG A 103 13.38 -1.12 -28.62
N VAL A 104 13.32 0.02 -27.93
CA VAL A 104 14.31 1.10 -28.11
C VAL A 104 15.40 0.92 -27.05
N PRO A 105 16.69 0.89 -27.42
CA PRO A 105 17.79 0.79 -26.48
C PRO A 105 18.18 2.21 -26.03
N TYR A 106 17.75 2.61 -24.85
CA TYR A 106 18.31 3.78 -24.18
C TYR A 106 19.15 3.32 -22.99
N ALA A 107 20.45 3.19 -23.24
CA ALA A 107 21.45 3.48 -22.22
C ALA A 107 21.49 5.00 -22.11
N ILE A 108 20.69 5.56 -21.20
CA ILE A 108 20.83 6.94 -20.74
C ILE A 108 21.56 6.83 -19.40
N ASP A 109 22.68 7.54 -19.27
CA ASP A 109 23.35 7.81 -18.00
C ASP A 109 22.32 8.20 -16.94
N HIS A 110 22.04 7.27 -16.03
CA HIS A 110 21.03 7.41 -14.97
C HIS A 110 21.73 7.41 -13.61
N ASP A 111 22.72 8.29 -13.47
CA ASP A 111 23.48 8.47 -12.22
C ASP A 111 23.12 9.77 -11.49
N SER A 112 21.93 10.31 -11.76
CA SER A 112 21.30 11.25 -10.83
C SER A 112 20.58 10.45 -9.77
N SER A 113 21.13 10.41 -8.55
CA SER A 113 20.44 9.83 -7.40
C SER A 113 19.06 10.50 -7.25
N GLN A 114 18.03 9.76 -6.82
CA GLN A 114 16.71 10.36 -6.60
C GLN A 114 16.76 11.57 -5.66
N ALA A 115 17.73 11.60 -4.75
CA ALA A 115 18.02 12.74 -3.90
C ALA A 115 18.39 14.01 -4.69
N ALA A 116 19.22 13.90 -5.72
CA ALA A 116 19.58 15.03 -6.58
C ALA A 116 18.36 15.58 -7.35
N ILE A 117 17.52 14.69 -7.87
CA ILE A 117 16.27 15.07 -8.56
C ILE A 117 15.32 15.78 -7.60
N ARG A 118 15.18 15.29 -6.35
CA ARG A 118 14.36 15.96 -5.33
C ARG A 118 14.91 17.34 -4.98
N GLN A 119 16.21 17.47 -4.80
CA GLN A 119 16.84 18.76 -4.49
C GLN A 119 16.64 19.79 -5.61
N GLU A 120 16.74 19.38 -6.87
CA GLU A 120 16.45 20.24 -8.02
C GLU A 120 14.97 20.69 -8.03
N ARG A 121 14.05 19.77 -7.76
CA ARG A 121 12.61 20.05 -7.67
C ARG A 121 12.27 21.03 -6.54
N GLU A 122 12.87 20.86 -5.37
CA GLU A 122 12.70 21.79 -4.24
C GLU A 122 13.26 23.17 -4.55
N ALA A 123 14.42 23.25 -5.20
CA ALA A 123 15.01 24.52 -5.65
C ALA A 123 14.10 25.24 -6.67
N ALA A 124 13.42 24.50 -7.55
CA ALA A 124 12.47 25.06 -8.50
C ALA A 124 11.25 25.72 -7.82
N LEU A 125 10.75 25.16 -6.72
CA LEU A 125 9.66 25.79 -5.95
C LEU A 125 10.10 27.12 -5.32
N GLN A 126 11.36 27.19 -4.87
CA GLN A 126 11.91 28.39 -4.24
C GLN A 126 12.28 29.49 -5.24
N SER A 127 12.49 29.17 -6.51
CA SER A 127 12.85 30.14 -7.55
C SER A 127 11.66 30.90 -8.15
N LEU A 128 10.42 30.52 -7.78
CA LEU A 128 9.22 31.21 -8.22
C LEU A 128 9.10 32.61 -7.58
N PRO A 129 8.75 33.67 -8.36
CA PRO A 129 8.46 34.99 -7.80
C PRO A 129 7.41 34.92 -6.67
N GLN A 130 7.54 35.77 -5.64
CA GLN A 130 6.73 35.66 -4.42
C GLN A 130 5.21 35.66 -4.69
N ASP A 131 4.72 36.64 -5.45
CA ASP A 131 3.28 36.76 -5.75
C ASP A 131 2.78 35.58 -6.57
N PHE A 132 3.63 35.08 -7.48
CA PHE A 132 3.36 33.90 -8.28
C PHE A 132 3.28 32.64 -7.40
N ARG A 133 4.23 32.48 -6.47
CA ARG A 133 4.31 31.36 -5.54
C ARG A 133 3.11 31.29 -4.60
N SER A 134 2.57 32.44 -4.19
CA SER A 134 1.35 32.48 -3.36
C SER A 134 0.14 31.91 -4.10
N ALA A 135 -0.12 32.35 -5.34
CA ALA A 135 -1.23 31.80 -6.13
C ALA A 135 -0.99 30.32 -6.49
N PHE A 136 0.26 29.97 -6.81
CA PHE A 136 0.67 28.60 -7.09
C PHE A 136 0.35 27.65 -5.92
N ASN A 137 0.74 28.02 -4.70
CA ASN A 137 0.52 27.20 -3.50
C ASN A 137 -0.93 27.23 -3.01
N ALA A 138 -1.62 28.36 -3.10
CA ALA A 138 -2.97 28.51 -2.55
C ALA A 138 -4.06 27.95 -3.47
N CYS A 139 -3.87 27.99 -4.79
CA CYS A 139 -4.90 27.63 -5.75
C CYS A 139 -4.51 26.43 -6.61
N PHE A 140 -3.35 26.48 -7.23
CA PHE A 140 -2.98 25.51 -8.27
C PHE A 140 -2.55 24.16 -7.70
N ILE A 141 -1.62 24.14 -6.73
CA ILE A 141 -1.12 22.90 -6.13
C ILE A 141 -2.23 22.06 -5.50
N PRO A 142 -3.15 22.63 -4.69
CA PRO A 142 -4.27 21.87 -4.16
C PRO A 142 -5.12 21.22 -5.25
N ALA A 143 -5.41 21.92 -6.34
CA ALA A 143 -6.19 21.38 -7.46
C ALA A 143 -5.44 20.29 -8.25
N VAL A 144 -4.11 20.40 -8.36
CA VAL A 144 -3.28 19.34 -8.94
C VAL A 144 -3.25 18.11 -8.02
N ILE A 145 -3.15 18.29 -6.70
CA ILE A 145 -3.22 17.20 -5.72
C ILE A 145 -4.60 16.54 -5.74
N GLU A 146 -5.68 17.32 -5.83
CA GLU A 146 -7.04 16.81 -5.98
C GLU A 146 -7.16 15.89 -7.20
N LEU A 147 -6.71 16.35 -8.37
CA LEU A 147 -6.66 15.54 -9.58
C LEU A 147 -5.78 14.30 -9.40
N THR A 148 -4.56 14.48 -8.87
CA THR A 148 -3.61 13.37 -8.70
C THR A 148 -4.15 12.29 -7.77
N GLY A 149 -4.95 12.69 -6.77
CA GLY A 149 -5.66 11.78 -5.87
C GLY A 149 -6.64 10.85 -6.59
N THR A 150 -7.19 11.23 -7.75
CA THR A 150 -8.13 10.39 -8.52
C THR A 150 -7.44 9.42 -9.46
N LEU A 151 -6.16 9.67 -9.80
CA LEU A 151 -5.37 8.80 -10.65
C LEU A 151 -5.00 7.48 -9.95
N ARG A 152 -4.38 6.54 -10.67
CA ARG A 152 -3.76 5.36 -10.06
C ARG A 152 -2.70 5.82 -9.05
N ALA A 153 -2.57 5.14 -7.91
CA ALA A 153 -1.48 5.41 -6.98
C ALA A 153 -0.11 5.45 -7.69
N TRP A 154 0.72 6.38 -7.25
CA TRP A 154 1.99 6.77 -7.86
C TRP A 154 1.93 7.41 -9.23
N ALA A 155 0.79 7.48 -9.94
CA ALA A 155 0.74 8.18 -11.22
C ALA A 155 0.94 9.69 -11.01
N ASP A 156 1.64 10.32 -11.95
CA ASP A 156 1.71 11.77 -12.07
C ASP A 156 0.68 12.22 -13.12
N PRO A 157 0.07 13.39 -12.97
CA PRO A 157 -0.79 13.95 -14.00
C PRO A 157 0.02 14.23 -15.28
N SER A 158 -0.61 14.05 -16.44
CA SER A 158 0.02 14.36 -17.72
C SER A 158 0.26 15.87 -17.88
N THR A 159 1.15 16.24 -18.79
CA THR A 159 1.42 17.64 -19.15
C THR A 159 0.15 18.42 -19.50
N ASP A 160 -0.78 17.77 -20.22
CA ASP A 160 -2.06 18.36 -20.62
C ASP A 160 -3.00 18.50 -19.43
N GLN A 161 -3.07 17.49 -18.56
CA GLN A 161 -3.85 17.57 -17.31
C GLN A 161 -3.37 18.69 -16.39
N ILE A 162 -2.06 18.88 -16.26
CA ILE A 162 -1.46 19.99 -15.51
C ILE A 162 -1.84 21.33 -16.16
N ARG A 163 -1.78 21.42 -17.49
CA ARG A 163 -2.19 22.63 -18.24
C ARG A 163 -3.67 22.96 -18.05
N ASP A 164 -4.53 21.96 -18.04
CA ASP A 164 -5.97 22.15 -17.84
C ASP A 164 -6.26 22.68 -16.42
N VAL A 165 -5.61 22.11 -15.40
CA VAL A 165 -5.73 22.60 -14.02
C VAL A 165 -5.18 24.02 -13.91
N TRP A 166 -4.08 24.31 -14.60
CA TRP A 166 -3.46 25.62 -14.61
C TRP A 166 -4.40 26.69 -15.15
N HIS A 167 -4.99 26.48 -16.33
CA HIS A 167 -5.95 27.42 -16.91
C HIS A 167 -7.22 27.57 -16.07
N LYS A 168 -7.63 26.54 -15.32
CA LYS A 168 -8.80 26.60 -14.45
C LYS A 168 -8.56 27.41 -13.17
N THR A 169 -7.34 27.42 -12.63
CA THR A 169 -7.06 27.89 -11.26
C THR A 169 -6.19 29.14 -11.19
N MET A 170 -5.31 29.35 -12.16
CA MET A 170 -4.39 30.48 -12.15
C MET A 170 -5.01 31.73 -12.78
N PRO A 171 -4.66 32.93 -12.30
CA PRO A 171 -4.99 34.20 -12.95
C PRO A 171 -4.60 34.21 -14.43
N GLN A 172 -5.44 34.85 -15.26
CA GLN A 172 -5.33 34.81 -16.72
C GLN A 172 -4.03 35.43 -17.24
N ASP A 173 -3.52 36.46 -16.57
CA ASP A 173 -2.24 37.11 -16.85
C ASP A 173 -1.04 36.17 -16.66
N LEU A 174 -1.19 35.11 -15.87
CA LEU A 174 -0.15 34.11 -15.63
C LEU A 174 -0.24 32.91 -16.58
N TRP A 175 -1.27 32.81 -17.41
CA TRP A 175 -1.47 31.63 -18.27
C TRP A 175 -0.30 31.36 -19.22
N ALA A 176 0.32 32.41 -19.75
CA ALA A 176 1.44 32.29 -20.68
C ALA A 176 2.70 31.67 -20.03
N ASN A 177 2.85 31.77 -18.70
CA ASN A 177 4.07 31.32 -18.02
C ASN A 177 4.28 29.81 -18.10
N LEU A 178 3.20 29.02 -18.18
CA LEU A 178 3.33 27.56 -18.31
C LEU A 178 3.91 27.15 -19.68
N SER A 179 3.69 27.96 -20.71
CA SER A 179 4.22 27.73 -22.06
C SER A 179 5.53 28.48 -22.34
N ASP A 180 5.97 29.37 -21.45
CA ASP A 180 7.25 30.05 -21.54
C ASP A 180 8.40 29.04 -21.34
N SER A 181 9.41 29.09 -22.20
CA SER A 181 10.52 28.12 -22.19
C SER A 181 11.41 28.21 -20.95
N ARG A 182 11.39 29.33 -20.22
CA ARG A 182 12.11 29.51 -18.96
C ARG A 182 11.27 29.05 -17.79
N TRP A 183 10.00 29.43 -17.75
CA TRP A 183 9.14 29.18 -16.58
C TRP A 183 8.43 27.83 -16.60
N GLY A 184 8.04 27.33 -17.78
CA GLY A 184 7.33 26.06 -17.93
C GLY A 184 8.05 24.91 -17.20
N PRO A 185 9.33 24.62 -17.49
CA PRO A 185 10.08 23.57 -16.80
C PRO A 185 10.15 23.75 -15.29
N THR A 186 10.35 24.99 -14.81
CA THR A 186 10.39 25.30 -13.37
C THR A 186 9.04 25.02 -12.71
N ILE A 187 7.93 25.41 -13.35
CA ILE A 187 6.57 25.15 -12.86
C ILE A 187 6.28 23.65 -12.81
N TYR A 188 6.66 22.89 -13.84
CA TYR A 188 6.51 21.43 -13.84
C TYR A 188 7.34 20.79 -12.72
N ASN A 189 8.60 21.18 -12.55
CA ASN A 189 9.45 20.64 -11.49
C ASN A 189 8.93 20.99 -10.09
N ALA A 190 8.47 22.23 -9.88
CA ALA A 190 7.85 22.65 -8.62
C ALA A 190 6.56 21.84 -8.34
N THR A 191 5.76 21.57 -9.37
CA THR A 191 4.54 20.73 -9.26
C THR A 191 4.89 19.31 -8.81
N LEU A 192 5.90 18.70 -9.42
CA LEU A 192 6.37 17.36 -9.03
C LEU A 192 6.96 17.36 -7.62
N ALA A 193 7.66 18.42 -7.21
CA ALA A 193 8.15 18.60 -5.84
C ALA A 193 6.99 18.57 -4.82
N SER A 194 5.92 19.33 -5.10
CA SER A 194 4.73 19.37 -4.25
C SER A 194 4.02 18.03 -4.18
N LEU A 195 3.96 17.27 -5.29
CA LEU A 195 3.40 15.92 -5.29
C LEU A 195 4.25 14.93 -4.49
N ASP A 196 5.57 15.04 -4.54
CA ASP A 196 6.46 14.21 -3.72
C ASP A 196 6.30 14.52 -2.23
N SER A 197 6.20 15.81 -1.85
CA SER A 197 5.89 16.23 -0.48
C SER A 197 4.56 15.64 -0.01
N TRP A 198 3.50 15.83 -0.79
CA TRP A 198 2.16 15.32 -0.47
C TRP A 198 2.14 13.79 -0.28
N ARG A 199 2.90 13.04 -1.08
CA ARG A 199 3.02 11.59 -0.91
C ARG A 199 3.73 11.22 0.39
N ASN A 200 4.77 11.97 0.76
CA ASN A 200 5.52 11.75 2.00
C ASN A 200 4.71 12.14 3.25
N ASP A 201 3.73 13.04 3.13
CA ASP A 201 2.80 13.36 4.22
C ASP A 201 2.00 12.11 4.64
N PHE A 202 1.52 11.29 3.69
CA PHE A 202 0.90 10.00 4.01
C PHE A 202 1.86 9.07 4.76
N ALA A 203 3.12 8.99 4.34
CA ALA A 203 4.11 8.14 4.98
C ALA A 203 4.39 8.53 6.43
N SER A 204 4.42 9.84 6.69
CA SER A 204 4.62 10.41 8.02
C SER A 204 3.40 10.17 8.89
N ALA A 205 2.19 10.50 8.39
CA ALA A 205 0.93 10.28 9.09
C ALA A 205 0.69 8.80 9.43
N ALA A 206 1.07 7.88 8.54
CA ALA A 206 0.97 6.45 8.80
C ALA A 206 1.92 5.98 9.92
N ILE A 207 3.15 6.50 9.97
CA ILE A 207 4.09 6.19 11.06
C ILE A 207 3.55 6.67 12.39
N ASP A 208 3.01 7.89 12.45
CA ASP A 208 2.46 8.45 13.68
C ASP A 208 1.19 7.71 14.11
N ALA A 209 0.29 7.38 13.18
CA ALA A 209 -0.91 6.61 13.47
C ALA A 209 -0.59 5.19 14.01
N VAL A 210 0.41 4.51 13.43
CA VAL A 210 0.85 3.20 13.94
C VAL A 210 1.58 3.34 15.28
N ARG A 211 2.34 4.42 15.49
CA ARG A 211 2.98 4.71 16.79
C ARG A 211 1.93 4.82 17.89
N ASP A 212 0.88 5.60 17.66
CA ASP A 212 -0.20 5.80 18.64
C ASP A 212 -0.94 4.49 18.93
N ASP A 213 -1.25 3.72 17.89
CA ASP A 213 -1.87 2.40 18.02
C ASP A 213 -1.00 1.43 18.83
N VAL A 214 0.31 1.38 18.55
CA VAL A 214 1.28 0.58 19.33
C VAL A 214 1.35 1.05 20.79
N ASN A 215 1.36 2.36 21.03
CA ASN A 215 1.40 2.91 22.38
C ASN A 215 0.15 2.51 23.19
N LYS A 216 -1.04 2.53 22.57
CA LYS A 216 -2.29 2.05 23.19
C LYS A 216 -2.19 0.58 23.59
N VAL A 217 -1.67 -0.27 22.70
CA VAL A 217 -1.44 -1.71 22.97
C VAL A 217 -0.47 -1.93 24.13
N ILE A 218 0.58 -1.11 24.23
CA ILE A 218 1.53 -1.17 25.36
C ILE A 218 0.84 -0.78 26.67
N GLN A 219 0.02 0.27 26.66
CA GLN A 219 -0.75 0.72 27.84
C GLN A 219 -1.73 -0.37 28.32
N ASP A 220 -2.35 -1.08 27.39
CA ASP A 220 -3.23 -2.23 27.65
C ASP A 220 -2.47 -3.50 28.08
N ARG A 221 -1.14 -3.43 28.20
CA ARG A 221 -0.23 -4.53 28.58
C ARG A 221 -0.31 -5.72 27.61
N GLU A 222 -0.67 -5.45 26.36
CA GLU A 222 -0.64 -6.42 25.28
C GLU A 222 0.74 -6.44 24.58
N ASN A 223 0.99 -7.48 23.77
CA ASN A 223 2.23 -7.60 23.02
C ASN A 223 2.14 -6.83 21.68
N PRO A 224 2.94 -5.78 21.47
CA PRO A 224 2.85 -4.96 20.25
C PRO A 224 3.21 -5.71 18.97
N SER A 225 4.22 -6.59 19.01
CA SER A 225 4.60 -7.38 17.83
C SER A 225 3.49 -8.33 17.38
N SER A 226 2.81 -8.96 18.36
CA SER A 226 1.66 -9.82 18.09
C SER A 226 0.48 -9.02 17.53
N HIS A 227 0.26 -7.80 18.05
CA HIS A 227 -0.76 -6.90 17.51
C HIS A 227 -0.49 -6.48 16.06
N ILE A 228 0.73 -6.03 15.75
CA ILE A 228 1.14 -5.67 14.38
C ILE A 228 0.99 -6.85 13.43
N PHE A 229 1.34 -8.07 13.89
CA PHE A 229 1.11 -9.28 13.11
C PHE A 229 -0.39 -9.51 12.83
N ARG A 230 -1.27 -9.36 13.83
CA ARG A 230 -2.74 -9.48 13.67
C ARG A 230 -3.31 -8.43 12.72
N LEU A 231 -2.81 -7.20 12.73
CA LEU A 231 -3.24 -6.16 11.79
C LEU A 231 -3.00 -6.57 10.34
N ARG A 232 -1.85 -7.20 10.10
CA ARG A 232 -1.40 -7.65 8.77
C ARG A 232 -1.87 -9.06 8.42
N GLU A 233 -2.62 -9.75 9.27
CA GLU A 233 -3.08 -11.11 8.98
C GLU A 233 -4.06 -11.15 7.79
N GLY A 234 -4.04 -12.26 7.05
CA GLY A 234 -4.95 -12.52 5.93
C GLY A 234 -4.40 -12.18 4.54
N ASP A 235 -5.28 -12.32 3.54
CA ASP A 235 -5.04 -11.85 2.17
C ASP A 235 -5.09 -10.31 2.13
N TYR A 236 -4.41 -9.67 1.17
CA TYR A 236 -4.44 -8.21 0.97
C TYR A 236 -5.86 -7.62 0.88
N ARG A 237 -6.89 -8.42 0.56
CA ARG A 237 -8.30 -8.03 0.51
C ARG A 237 -8.97 -7.93 1.88
N PHE A 238 -8.40 -8.57 2.90
CA PHE A 238 -9.03 -8.77 4.20
C PHE A 238 -8.11 -8.39 5.36
N ARG A 239 -7.12 -7.53 5.11
CA ARG A 239 -6.26 -6.97 6.17
C ARG A 239 -7.11 -6.40 7.29
N ARG A 240 -6.80 -6.76 8.53
CA ARG A 240 -7.62 -6.39 9.69
C ARG A 240 -7.70 -4.88 9.86
N TYR A 241 -6.60 -4.17 9.61
CA TYR A 241 -6.56 -2.71 9.67
C TYR A 241 -7.40 -2.01 8.59
N TYR A 242 -8.09 -2.72 7.68
CA TYR A 242 -9.07 -2.06 6.81
C TYR A 242 -10.36 -1.72 7.54
N PHE A 243 -10.73 -2.48 8.56
CA PHE A 243 -12.08 -2.47 9.11
C PHE A 243 -12.11 -1.71 10.44
N ILE A 244 -13.27 -1.14 10.78
CA ILE A 244 -13.52 -0.56 12.10
C ILE A 244 -13.54 -1.68 13.15
N ASP A 245 -14.25 -2.75 12.81
CA ASP A 245 -14.44 -3.91 13.68
C ASP A 245 -14.35 -5.19 12.86
N VAL A 246 -13.74 -6.20 13.48
CA VAL A 246 -13.65 -7.57 12.98
C VAL A 246 -14.05 -8.50 14.12
N SER A 247 -15.30 -8.98 14.06
CA SER A 247 -15.93 -9.88 15.01
C SER A 247 -16.20 -11.24 14.36
N GLN A 248 -16.74 -12.20 15.12
CA GLN A 248 -17.18 -13.50 14.60
C GLN A 248 -18.70 -13.61 14.70
N ASP A 249 -19.35 -14.19 13.69
CA ASP A 249 -20.76 -14.57 13.78
C ASP A 249 -20.96 -15.84 14.62
N GLU A 250 -22.22 -16.25 14.78
CA GLU A 250 -22.60 -17.48 15.52
C GLU A 250 -21.97 -18.77 14.95
N ARG A 251 -21.44 -18.73 13.72
CA ARG A 251 -20.79 -19.84 13.03
C ARG A 251 -19.26 -19.72 13.06
N GLY A 252 -18.72 -18.75 13.79
CA GLY A 252 -17.29 -18.48 13.88
C GLY A 252 -16.70 -17.81 12.63
N GLN A 253 -17.54 -17.32 11.70
CA GLN A 253 -17.05 -16.65 10.49
C GLN A 253 -16.76 -15.17 10.76
N PRO A 254 -15.69 -14.61 10.18
CA PRO A 254 -15.31 -13.23 10.41
C PRO A 254 -16.33 -12.26 9.78
N VAL A 255 -17.01 -11.50 10.63
CA VAL A 255 -17.87 -10.37 10.28
C VAL A 255 -17.02 -9.10 10.31
N ARG A 256 -17.03 -8.36 9.21
CA ARG A 256 -16.16 -7.20 9.02
C ARG A 256 -17.01 -5.96 8.77
N ARG A 257 -16.84 -4.92 9.59
CA ARG A 257 -17.63 -3.68 9.54
C ARG A 257 -16.77 -2.48 9.14
N GLY A 258 -17.34 -1.56 8.37
CA GLY A 258 -16.69 -0.32 7.94
C GLY A 258 -15.33 -0.53 7.26
N PRO A 259 -15.26 -1.16 6.08
CA PRO A 259 -14.01 -1.29 5.34
C PRO A 259 -13.50 0.07 4.91
N PHE A 260 -12.19 0.19 4.96
CA PHE A 260 -11.42 1.40 4.73
C PHE A 260 -11.80 2.55 5.67
N GLN A 261 -12.42 2.25 6.81
CA GLN A 261 -12.81 3.23 7.83
C GLN A 261 -12.10 2.99 9.17
N SER A 262 -11.06 2.17 9.23
CA SER A 262 -10.24 2.06 10.45
C SER A 262 -9.60 3.41 10.81
N GLU A 263 -9.16 3.55 12.06
CA GLU A 263 -8.43 4.75 12.51
C GLU A 263 -7.15 4.97 11.72
N LEU A 264 -6.35 3.92 11.47
CA LEU A 264 -5.13 4.00 10.69
C LEU A 264 -5.38 4.54 9.27
N ILE A 265 -6.40 4.04 8.58
CA ILE A 265 -6.75 4.52 7.23
C ILE A 265 -7.29 5.94 7.28
N SER A 266 -8.21 6.21 8.20
CA SER A 266 -8.87 7.52 8.28
C SER A 266 -7.88 8.64 8.61
N ARG A 267 -6.98 8.41 9.58
CA ARG A 267 -5.90 9.35 9.94
C ARG A 267 -4.95 9.57 8.77
N THR A 268 -4.46 8.50 8.14
CA THR A 268 -3.51 8.62 7.02
C THR A 268 -4.16 9.30 5.82
N PHE A 269 -5.36 8.89 5.43
CA PHE A 269 -6.08 9.45 4.29
C PHE A 269 -6.51 10.91 4.50
N SER A 270 -6.60 11.35 5.76
CA SER A 270 -6.89 12.75 6.10
C SER A 270 -5.89 13.74 5.51
N GLU A 271 -4.63 13.34 5.29
CA GLU A 271 -3.59 14.21 4.68
C GLU A 271 -4.01 14.71 3.30
N HIS A 272 -4.75 13.89 2.53
CA HIS A 272 -5.32 14.33 1.27
C HIS A 272 -6.28 15.51 1.47
N PHE A 273 -7.19 15.40 2.44
CA PHE A 273 -8.22 16.42 2.70
C PHE A 273 -7.68 17.68 3.36
N LYS A 274 -6.59 17.59 4.14
CA LYS A 274 -5.90 18.78 4.70
C LYS A 274 -5.49 19.75 3.60
N VAL A 275 -4.97 19.23 2.48
CA VAL A 275 -4.62 20.04 1.31
C VAL A 275 -5.86 20.63 0.65
N LEU A 276 -6.93 19.84 0.51
CA LEU A 276 -8.18 20.26 -0.15
C LEU A 276 -8.99 21.29 0.63
N ASN A 277 -8.72 21.49 1.93
CA ASN A 277 -9.38 22.52 2.73
C ASN A 277 -9.17 23.94 2.18
N SER A 278 -8.11 24.15 1.39
CA SER A 278 -7.86 25.40 0.67
C SER A 278 -8.74 25.61 -0.57
N ILE A 279 -9.33 24.54 -1.11
CA ILE A 279 -10.19 24.59 -2.31
C ILE A 279 -11.64 24.83 -1.90
N GLN A 280 -12.23 25.87 -2.48
CA GLN A 280 -13.65 26.17 -2.32
C GLN A 280 -14.52 24.98 -2.77
N PRO A 281 -15.56 24.58 -2.00
CA PRO A 281 -16.36 23.40 -2.29
C PRO A 281 -16.90 23.32 -3.72
N GLU A 282 -17.24 24.45 -4.33
CA GLU A 282 -17.81 24.55 -5.68
C GLU A 282 -16.80 24.23 -6.79
N HIS A 283 -15.49 24.32 -6.48
CA HIS A 283 -14.42 24.03 -7.42
C HIS A 283 -13.88 22.61 -7.31
N ARG A 284 -14.29 21.88 -6.27
CA ARG A 284 -13.84 20.51 -5.99
C ARG A 284 -14.33 19.54 -7.06
N ARG A 285 -13.53 18.52 -7.31
CA ARG A 285 -13.86 17.42 -8.21
C ARG A 285 -14.83 16.46 -7.50
N SER A 286 -15.77 15.91 -8.26
CA SER A 286 -16.69 14.86 -7.79
C SER A 286 -16.10 13.45 -7.90
N GLU A 287 -14.92 13.32 -8.52
CA GLU A 287 -14.23 12.05 -8.71
C GLU A 287 -13.71 11.50 -7.37
N ARG A 288 -13.71 10.17 -7.24
CA ARG A 288 -13.18 9.51 -6.05
C ARG A 288 -11.66 9.56 -6.03
N ALA A 289 -11.11 10.06 -4.92
CA ALA A 289 -9.67 10.08 -4.64
C ALA A 289 -9.09 8.68 -4.36
N THR A 290 -9.25 7.78 -5.34
CA THR A 290 -8.89 6.36 -5.23
C THR A 290 -7.38 6.17 -5.13
N GLY A 291 -6.58 6.94 -5.88
CA GLY A 291 -5.13 6.90 -5.79
C GLY A 291 -4.62 7.34 -4.42
N ALA A 292 -5.25 8.35 -3.82
CA ALA A 292 -4.87 8.87 -2.51
C ALA A 292 -5.14 7.85 -1.37
N ILE A 293 -6.30 7.17 -1.38
CA ILE A 293 -6.55 6.12 -0.37
C ILE A 293 -5.66 4.89 -0.58
N VAL A 294 -5.32 4.53 -1.82
CA VAL A 294 -4.36 3.45 -2.10
C VAL A 294 -2.95 3.82 -1.61
N LEU A 295 -2.50 5.06 -1.81
CA LEU A 295 -1.25 5.57 -1.23
C LEU A 295 -1.27 5.52 0.30
N SER A 296 -2.41 5.85 0.92
CA SER A 296 -2.58 5.76 2.37
C SER A 296 -2.41 4.33 2.88
N ILE A 297 -3.01 3.35 2.19
CA ILE A 297 -2.86 1.92 2.54
C ILE A 297 -1.41 1.47 2.38
N LEU A 298 -0.73 1.86 1.30
CA LEU A 298 0.69 1.55 1.09
C LEU A 298 1.59 2.17 2.17
N ALA A 299 1.30 3.40 2.59
CA ALA A 299 2.01 4.06 3.68
C ALA A 299 1.82 3.32 5.02
N ILE A 300 0.62 2.79 5.28
CA ILE A 300 0.33 1.97 6.47
C ILE A 300 1.07 0.63 6.40
N GLU A 301 1.06 -0.07 5.27
CA GLU A 301 1.85 -1.31 5.11
C GLU A 301 3.34 -1.07 5.37
N ARG A 302 3.86 0.08 4.90
CA ARG A 302 5.23 0.51 5.22
C ARG A 302 5.43 0.71 6.71
N ALA A 303 4.59 1.51 7.36
CA ALA A 303 4.68 1.78 8.79
C ALA A 303 4.59 0.48 9.62
N LEU A 304 3.61 -0.38 9.34
CA LEU A 304 3.47 -1.68 10.01
C LEU A 304 4.68 -2.60 9.78
N SER A 305 5.34 -2.50 8.61
CA SER A 305 6.57 -3.25 8.36
C SER A 305 7.77 -2.74 9.19
N PHE A 306 7.78 -1.46 9.56
CA PHE A 306 8.82 -0.90 10.44
C PHE A 306 8.55 -1.25 11.90
N TYR A 307 7.29 -1.45 12.29
CA TYR A 307 6.90 -1.89 13.63
C TYR A 307 6.81 -3.42 13.79
N SER A 308 7.39 -4.21 12.87
CA SER A 308 7.21 -5.67 12.87
C SER A 308 7.71 -6.36 14.15
N SER A 309 8.70 -5.80 14.84
CA SER A 309 9.22 -6.29 16.12
C SER A 309 8.47 -5.74 17.34
N GLY A 310 7.46 -4.90 17.14
CA GLY A 310 6.77 -4.16 18.19
C GLY A 310 7.42 -2.81 18.54
N THR A 311 8.58 -2.50 17.97
CA THR A 311 9.24 -1.20 18.08
C THR A 311 9.56 -0.64 16.70
N LEU A 312 9.74 0.68 16.58
CA LEU A 312 10.06 1.33 15.32
C LEU A 312 11.47 0.98 14.83
N GLU A 313 11.56 0.18 13.78
CA GLU A 313 12.80 -0.20 13.10
C GLU A 313 12.78 0.27 11.64
N VAL A 314 13.36 1.44 11.38
CA VAL A 314 13.47 1.99 10.03
C VAL A 314 14.69 1.38 9.34
N PRO A 315 14.54 0.69 8.18
CA PRO A 315 15.66 0.17 7.42
C PRO A 315 16.66 1.28 7.04
N PRO A 316 17.97 1.02 7.03
CA PRO A 316 18.93 1.98 6.50
C PRO A 316 18.83 2.08 4.97
N GLY A 317 19.19 3.25 4.43
CA GLY A 317 19.33 3.45 2.99
C GLY A 317 17.99 3.60 2.23
N PRO A 318 18.02 3.45 0.89
CA PRO A 318 16.88 3.81 0.03
C PRO A 318 15.64 2.93 0.24
N GLU A 319 15.77 1.80 0.92
CA GLU A 319 14.65 0.90 1.22
C GLU A 319 13.64 1.51 2.19
N ASN A 320 14.05 2.50 2.99
CA ASN A 320 13.11 3.22 3.84
C ASN A 320 12.26 4.23 3.09
N GLU A 321 12.58 4.60 1.86
CA GLU A 321 11.89 5.69 1.18
C GLU A 321 10.47 5.28 0.77
N PHE A 322 9.51 6.17 1.01
CA PHE A 322 8.15 6.02 0.49
C PHE A 322 8.09 6.51 -0.96
N SER A 323 8.57 5.67 -1.86
CA SER A 323 8.70 5.99 -3.28
C SER A 323 8.05 4.95 -4.19
N ARG A 324 7.71 5.35 -5.41
CA ARG A 324 7.24 4.45 -6.49
C ARG A 324 8.20 3.27 -6.68
N ALA A 325 9.51 3.52 -6.59
CA ALA A 325 10.53 2.48 -6.78
C ALA A 325 10.45 1.35 -5.76
N ASN A 326 9.97 1.63 -4.54
CA ASN A 326 9.87 0.66 -3.46
C ASN A 326 8.46 0.08 -3.28
N TRP A 327 7.42 0.88 -3.56
CA TRP A 327 6.04 0.58 -3.17
C TRP A 327 5.04 0.49 -4.33
N ASP A 328 5.46 0.67 -5.59
CA ASP A 328 4.64 0.32 -6.76
C ASP A 328 4.79 -1.16 -7.13
N ASP A 329 4.04 -1.61 -8.14
CA ASP A 329 4.24 -2.90 -8.78
C ASP A 329 5.69 -3.04 -9.28
N GLN A 330 6.32 -4.17 -8.96
CA GLN A 330 7.69 -4.46 -9.36
C GLN A 330 7.74 -5.72 -10.23
N THR A 331 8.70 -5.77 -11.14
CA THR A 331 9.07 -7.01 -11.83
C THR A 331 10.48 -7.39 -11.39
N ILE A 332 10.60 -8.52 -10.69
CA ILE A 332 11.87 -9.05 -10.20
C ILE A 332 12.26 -10.30 -10.98
N MET A 333 13.55 -10.46 -11.24
CA MET A 333 14.07 -11.71 -11.80
C MET A 333 14.36 -12.68 -10.65
N LEU A 334 13.69 -13.83 -10.64
CA LEU A 334 13.96 -14.96 -9.73
C LEU A 334 14.26 -16.19 -10.59
N GLN A 335 15.44 -16.79 -10.38
CA GLN A 335 15.87 -17.99 -11.11
C GLN A 335 15.76 -17.85 -12.65
N GLY A 336 16.12 -16.68 -13.17
CA GLY A 336 16.06 -16.38 -14.61
C GLY A 336 14.65 -16.12 -15.17
N ARG A 337 13.60 -16.14 -14.34
CA ARG A 337 12.23 -15.83 -14.73
C ARG A 337 11.78 -14.49 -14.15
N ALA A 338 11.01 -13.73 -14.93
CA ALA A 338 10.40 -12.49 -14.47
C ALA A 338 9.17 -12.82 -13.60
N HIS A 339 9.20 -12.40 -12.35
CA HIS A 339 8.08 -12.46 -11.41
C HIS A 339 7.57 -11.05 -11.14
N ARG A 340 6.27 -10.84 -11.31
CA ARG A 340 5.63 -9.55 -11.02
C ARG A 340 5.07 -9.56 -9.61
N ILE A 341 5.58 -8.67 -8.77
CA ILE A 341 5.04 -8.36 -7.44
C ILE A 341 4.01 -7.24 -7.64
N ARG A 342 2.77 -7.48 -7.22
CA ARG A 342 1.62 -6.61 -7.53
C ARG A 342 1.17 -5.76 -6.33
N THR A 343 2.10 -5.08 -5.69
CA THR A 343 1.85 -4.30 -4.47
C THR A 343 0.73 -3.26 -4.64
N THR A 344 0.82 -2.41 -5.66
CA THR A 344 -0.15 -1.31 -5.85
C THR A 344 -1.40 -1.77 -6.60
N SER A 345 -1.24 -2.58 -7.65
CA SER A 345 -2.39 -3.00 -8.47
C SER A 345 -3.37 -3.89 -7.73
N GLU A 346 -2.93 -4.69 -6.76
CA GLU A 346 -3.81 -5.49 -5.91
C GLU A 346 -4.69 -4.61 -5.03
N ILE A 347 -4.09 -3.65 -4.32
CA ILE A 347 -4.83 -2.71 -3.47
C ILE A 347 -5.76 -1.84 -4.32
N GLN A 348 -5.27 -1.34 -5.46
CA GLN A 348 -6.09 -0.56 -6.40
C GLN A 348 -7.33 -1.35 -6.86
N SER A 349 -7.20 -2.67 -7.03
CA SER A 349 -8.34 -3.52 -7.45
C SER A 349 -9.49 -3.53 -6.44
N LEU A 350 -9.23 -3.23 -5.16
CA LEU A 350 -10.25 -3.17 -4.11
C LEU A 350 -11.30 -2.09 -4.37
N PHE A 351 -10.95 -1.06 -5.14
CA PHE A 351 -11.82 0.06 -5.51
C PHE A 351 -12.36 -0.05 -6.95
N GLY A 352 -12.14 -1.20 -7.61
CA GLY A 352 -12.66 -1.46 -8.95
C GLY A 352 -14.11 -1.94 -8.96
N ARG A 353 -14.48 -2.64 -10.04
CA ARG A 353 -15.79 -3.27 -10.19
C ARG A 353 -15.76 -4.76 -9.89
N ASN A 354 -16.89 -5.27 -9.43
CA ASN A 354 -17.19 -6.69 -9.33
C ASN A 354 -17.44 -7.30 -10.72
N ARG A 355 -17.58 -8.63 -10.78
CA ARG A 355 -17.84 -9.35 -12.04
C ARG A 355 -19.20 -9.01 -12.66
N ASP A 356 -20.16 -8.63 -11.82
CA ASP A 356 -21.49 -8.16 -12.21
C ASP A 356 -21.51 -6.69 -12.65
N GLY A 357 -20.36 -6.00 -12.59
CA GLY A 357 -20.23 -4.59 -12.95
C GLY A 357 -20.54 -3.61 -11.82
N SER A 358 -21.03 -4.07 -10.67
CA SER A 358 -21.22 -3.23 -9.48
C SER A 358 -19.88 -2.70 -8.96
N GLU A 359 -19.87 -1.53 -8.36
CA GLU A 359 -18.68 -0.99 -7.70
C GLU A 359 -18.41 -1.75 -6.41
N ARG A 360 -17.15 -2.11 -6.15
CA ARG A 360 -16.77 -2.80 -4.90
C ARG A 360 -16.95 -1.93 -3.66
N VAL A 361 -16.83 -0.62 -3.85
CA VAL A 361 -17.16 0.40 -2.87
C VAL A 361 -18.27 1.24 -3.48
N SER A 362 -19.47 1.18 -2.91
CA SER A 362 -20.61 1.98 -3.39
C SER A 362 -20.37 3.47 -3.11
N PRO A 363 -21.12 4.38 -3.78
CA PRO A 363 -21.06 5.81 -3.49
C PRO A 363 -21.27 6.15 -2.02
N GLU A 364 -22.28 5.56 -1.39
CA GLU A 364 -22.64 5.82 0.01
C GLU A 364 -21.51 5.41 0.95
N ARG A 365 -20.90 4.26 0.67
CA ARG A 365 -19.77 3.76 1.44
C ARG A 365 -18.51 4.58 1.22
N TRP A 366 -18.33 5.12 0.02
CA TRP A 366 -17.25 6.07 -0.26
C TRP A 366 -17.44 7.36 0.55
N ASP A 367 -18.66 7.87 0.62
CA ASP A 367 -18.97 9.07 1.41
C ASP A 367 -18.68 8.84 2.90
N GLU A 368 -19.04 7.68 3.46
CA GLU A 368 -18.67 7.31 4.84
C GLU A 368 -17.14 7.31 5.07
N ILE A 369 -16.36 6.77 4.12
CA ILE A 369 -14.89 6.77 4.19
C ILE A 369 -14.37 8.21 4.19
N VAL A 370 -14.89 9.05 3.30
CA VAL A 370 -14.49 10.45 3.15
C VAL A 370 -14.82 11.25 4.41
N GLU A 371 -16.04 11.12 4.94
CA GLU A 371 -16.46 11.86 6.15
C GLU A 371 -15.61 11.47 7.35
N LYS A 372 -15.28 10.18 7.50
CA LYS A 372 -14.40 9.74 8.59
C LYS A 372 -12.97 10.26 8.45
N ALA A 373 -12.43 10.34 7.23
CA ALA A 373 -11.11 10.92 6.99
C ALA A 373 -11.09 12.45 7.24
N LYS A 374 -12.13 13.18 6.81
CA LYS A 374 -12.27 14.62 7.06
C LYS A 374 -12.34 14.97 8.54
N HIS A 375 -12.92 14.10 9.37
CA HIS A 375 -12.91 14.27 10.82
C HIS A 375 -11.48 14.44 11.36
N TYR A 376 -10.50 13.71 10.82
CA TYR A 376 -9.08 13.84 11.21
C TYR A 376 -8.34 14.99 10.53
N ALA A 377 -8.86 15.52 9.42
CA ALA A 377 -8.30 16.69 8.75
C ALA A 377 -8.65 18.02 9.45
N SER A 378 -9.60 18.00 10.39
CA SER A 378 -10.07 19.18 11.11
C SER A 378 -9.13 19.54 12.27
N PRO A 379 -8.70 20.81 12.44
CA PRO A 379 -7.77 21.22 13.51
C PRO A 379 -8.27 20.90 14.93
N SER A 380 -9.59 20.89 15.12
CA SER A 380 -10.24 20.61 16.41
C SER A 380 -10.09 19.16 16.88
N SER A 381 -9.87 18.21 15.98
CA SER A 381 -9.69 16.80 16.34
C SER A 381 -8.31 16.49 16.92
N GLN A 382 -7.35 17.42 16.85
CA GLN A 382 -6.02 17.27 17.44
C GLN A 382 -5.96 17.68 18.92
N MET A 383 -7.04 18.21 19.51
CA MET A 383 -7.04 18.72 20.90
C MET A 383 -7.74 17.84 21.94
N HIS A 384 -8.30 16.69 21.59
CA HIS A 384 -9.19 15.93 22.51
C HIS A 384 -8.69 14.57 22.99
N GLU A 385 -7.37 14.34 23.02
CA GLU A 385 -6.76 13.17 23.67
C GLU A 385 -5.71 13.59 24.72
N SER A 386 -5.87 14.77 25.33
CA SER A 386 -5.19 15.11 26.59
C SER A 386 -6.10 14.74 27.76
N VAL A 387 -5.90 13.53 28.25
CA VAL A 387 -6.01 13.10 29.65
C VAL A 387 -6.63 14.14 30.61
N ASP A 388 -7.85 13.88 31.07
CA ASP A 388 -8.38 14.44 32.32
C ASP A 388 -7.59 13.81 33.49
N GLU A 389 -6.45 14.40 33.84
CA GLU A 389 -5.75 14.15 35.09
C GLU A 389 -5.86 15.43 35.94
N ASP A 390 -6.73 15.36 36.95
CA ASP A 390 -6.53 15.86 38.33
C ASP A 390 -7.85 16.34 38.96
N GLU A 391 -8.70 15.38 39.31
CA GLU A 391 -9.56 15.49 40.48
C GLU A 391 -8.66 15.31 41.72
N MET A 392 -7.92 16.37 42.10
CA MET A 392 -7.19 16.41 43.36
C MET A 392 -8.18 16.76 44.49
N ASP A 393 -8.61 15.72 45.20
CA ASP A 393 -9.19 15.80 46.55
C ASP A 393 -8.21 16.51 47.49
N HIS A 394 -8.47 17.78 47.77
CA HIS A 394 -7.86 18.49 48.89
C HIS A 394 -8.71 18.30 50.14
N ASP A 395 -8.46 17.21 50.86
CA ASP A 395 -8.85 17.09 52.26
C ASP A 395 -7.65 16.63 53.10
N PHE A 396 -6.84 17.60 53.55
CA PHE A 396 -5.99 17.43 54.72
C PHE A 396 -6.06 18.70 55.56
N THR A 397 -6.80 18.55 56.66
CA THR A 397 -6.89 19.47 57.79
C THR A 397 -5.63 19.36 58.67
N TYR A 398 -5.21 20.50 59.22
CA TYR A 398 -4.46 20.61 60.47
C TYR A 398 -5.09 21.70 61.33
#